data_AF-A0A948EWK7-F1
#
_entry.id   AF-A0A948EWK7-F1
#
_cell.length_a   1.000
_cell.length_b   1.000
_cell.length_c   1.000
_cell.angle_alpha   90.00
_cell.angle_beta   90.00
_cell.angle_gamma   90.00
#
_symmetry.space_group_name_H-M   'P 1'
#
loop_
_entity.id
_entity.type
_entity.pdbx_description
1 polymer ?
#
loop_
_entity_poly.entity_id
_entity_poly.type
_entity_poly.pdbx_seq_one_letter_code
_entity_poly.pdbx_strand_id
1 'polypeptide(L)'
;MEHIDYDIPLVTLAGEARDLTEYAGKVLLIVNTASKCGFTPQYEGLQKLYEAHAQEGLEILGFPCNQFAGQEPGDASDIQGFCQVNYGVTFPMYAKIDVNGD
;
A
#
# COMPACT_ATOMS: atom_id res chain seq x y z
N MET A 1 -15.85 20.71 -2.54
CA MET A 1 -15.05 19.66 -3.20
C MET A 1 -13.79 19.56 -2.36
N GLU A 2 -13.62 18.45 -1.64
CA GLU A 2 -12.40 18.25 -0.86
C GLU A 2 -11.22 18.19 -1.82
N HIS A 3 -10.20 19.00 -1.57
CA HIS A 3 -8.96 18.96 -2.31
C HIS A 3 -8.11 17.84 -1.70
N ILE A 4 -7.63 16.92 -2.52
CA ILE A 4 -6.58 15.98 -2.10
C ILE A 4 -5.32 16.82 -1.88
N ASP A 5 -4.75 16.72 -0.69
CA ASP A 5 -3.47 17.34 -0.41
C ASP A 5 -2.35 16.48 -1.00
N TYR A 6 -1.73 16.99 -2.06
CA TYR A 6 -0.76 16.21 -2.82
C TYR A 6 0.65 16.23 -2.19
N ASP A 7 0.90 17.12 -1.22
CA ASP A 7 2.20 17.23 -0.55
C ASP A 7 2.37 16.28 0.65
N ILE A 8 1.39 15.39 0.88
CA ILE A 8 1.47 14.38 1.93
C ILE A 8 2.72 13.51 1.71
N PRO A 9 3.66 13.50 2.69
CA PRO A 9 4.90 12.77 2.55
C PRO A 9 4.66 11.27 2.66
N LEU A 10 5.27 10.52 1.76
CA LEU A 10 5.27 9.07 1.70
C LEU A 10 6.71 8.56 1.81
N VAL A 11 6.88 7.37 2.37
CA VAL A 11 8.19 6.71 2.43
C VAL A 11 8.02 5.30 1.90
N THR A 12 8.79 4.89 0.90
CA THR A 12 8.70 3.53 0.35
C THR A 12 9.23 2.49 1.35
N LEU A 13 8.98 1.20 1.11
CA LEU A 13 9.63 0.14 1.90
C LEU A 13 11.17 0.17 1.82
N ALA A 14 11.73 0.77 0.78
CA ALA A 14 13.18 0.98 0.64
C ALA A 14 13.69 2.24 1.37
N GLY A 15 12.81 3.00 2.03
CA GLY A 15 13.17 4.23 2.73
C GLY A 15 13.28 5.48 1.84
N GLU A 16 12.83 5.40 0.58
CA GLU A 16 12.84 6.55 -0.32
C GLU A 16 11.67 7.49 -0.04
N ALA A 17 11.94 8.79 0.05
CA ALA A 17 10.90 9.81 0.16
C ALA A 17 10.14 9.98 -1.17
N ARG A 18 8.82 10.05 -1.07
CA ARG A 18 7.85 10.25 -2.15
C ARG A 18 6.74 11.18 -1.64
N ASP A 19 5.85 11.60 -2.52
CA ASP A 19 4.62 12.29 -2.14
C ASP A 19 3.49 11.91 -3.11
N LEU A 20 2.28 12.39 -2.84
CA LEU A 20 1.13 12.07 -3.68
C LEU A 20 1.16 12.77 -5.05
N THR A 21 2.00 13.79 -5.26
CA THR A 21 2.07 14.51 -6.56
C THR A 21 2.44 13.57 -7.71
N GLU A 22 3.17 12.49 -7.43
CA GLU A 22 3.51 11.43 -8.41
C GLU A 22 2.28 10.76 -9.03
N TYR A 23 1.11 10.86 -8.39
CA TYR A 23 -0.13 10.21 -8.79
C TYR A 23 -1.22 11.20 -9.25
N ALA A 24 -0.87 12.46 -9.49
CA ALA A 24 -1.81 13.47 -9.96
C ALA A 24 -2.54 13.02 -11.25
N GLY A 25 -3.88 13.08 -11.23
CA GLY A 25 -4.72 12.70 -12.36
C GLY A 25 -5.02 11.20 -12.48
N LYS A 26 -4.47 10.36 -11.59
CA LYS A 26 -4.84 8.95 -11.46
C LYS A 26 -6.03 8.74 -10.52
N VAL A 27 -6.73 7.63 -10.69
CA VAL A 27 -7.65 7.11 -9.67
C VAL A 27 -6.83 6.36 -8.63
N LEU A 28 -6.95 6.74 -7.36
CA LEU A 28 -6.19 6.11 -6.26
C LEU A 28 -7.08 5.16 -5.47
N LEU A 29 -6.61 3.94 -5.29
CA LEU A 29 -7.11 3.00 -4.29
C LEU A 29 -6.05 2.87 -3.19
N ILE A 30 -6.31 3.50 -2.05
CA ILE A 30 -5.42 3.49 -0.89
C ILE A 30 -5.87 2.39 0.06
N VAL A 31 -4.97 1.48 0.42
CA VAL A 31 -5.30 0.29 1.22
C VAL A 31 -4.36 0.15 2.40
N ASN A 32 -4.90 0.13 3.62
CA ASN A 32 -4.13 -0.31 4.77
C ASN A 32 -4.05 -1.84 4.78
N THR A 33 -2.84 -2.40 4.91
CA THR A 33 -2.61 -3.84 4.73
C THR A 33 -1.96 -4.49 5.96
N ALA A 34 -2.06 -5.82 6.03
CA ALA A 34 -1.43 -6.64 7.06
C ALA A 34 -1.06 -8.02 6.48
N SER A 35 0.14 -8.53 6.77
CA SER A 35 0.62 -9.84 6.27
C SER A 35 -0.01 -11.02 7.01
N LYS A 36 -0.33 -10.88 8.30
CA LYS A 36 -0.87 -11.96 9.15
C LYS A 36 -2.36 -11.77 9.47
N CYS A 37 -3.14 -11.36 8.47
CA CYS A 37 -4.58 -11.15 8.57
C CYS A 37 -5.35 -12.29 7.88
N GLY A 38 -6.56 -12.59 8.37
CA GLY A 38 -7.46 -13.53 7.67
C GLY A 38 -7.87 -13.05 6.27
N PHE A 39 -7.72 -11.74 6.00
CA PHE A 39 -7.97 -11.10 4.72
C PHE A 39 -6.73 -10.92 3.86
N THR A 40 -5.54 -11.37 4.28
CA THR A 40 -4.32 -11.28 3.47
C THR A 40 -4.49 -11.84 2.04
N PRO A 41 -5.28 -12.91 1.78
CA PRO A 41 -5.52 -13.36 0.40
C PRO A 41 -6.13 -12.30 -0.54
N GLN A 42 -6.65 -11.18 -0.02
CA GLN A 42 -7.11 -10.05 -0.84
C GLN A 42 -5.99 -9.41 -1.67
N TYR A 43 -4.71 -9.58 -1.32
CA TYR A 43 -3.59 -9.15 -2.16
C TYR A 43 -3.68 -9.70 -3.59
N GLU A 44 -4.15 -10.94 -3.79
CA GLU A 44 -4.35 -11.50 -5.13
C GLU A 44 -5.43 -10.74 -5.92
N GLY A 45 -6.51 -10.35 -5.24
CA GLY A 45 -7.60 -9.59 -5.85
C GLY A 45 -7.14 -8.18 -6.22
N LEU A 46 -6.39 -7.52 -5.34
CA LEU A 46 -5.81 -6.21 -5.59
C LEU A 46 -4.80 -6.26 -6.74
N GLN A 47 -3.95 -7.29 -6.79
CA GLN A 47 -2.99 -7.47 -7.87
C GLN A 47 -3.69 -7.65 -9.22
N LYS A 48 -4.72 -8.49 -9.30
CA LYS A 48 -5.52 -8.67 -10.53
C LYS A 48 -6.23 -7.37 -10.94
N LEU A 49 -6.77 -6.62 -9.98
CA LEU A 49 -7.40 -5.32 -10.24
C LEU A 49 -6.38 -4.32 -10.81
N TYR A 50 -5.18 -4.28 -10.22
CA TYR A 50 -4.10 -3.41 -10.66
C TYR A 50 -3.63 -3.78 -12.07
N GLU A 51 -3.39 -5.06 -12.34
CA GLU A 51 -3.03 -5.54 -13.68
C GLU A 51 -4.07 -5.19 -14.74
N ALA A 52 -5.37 -5.25 -14.40
CA ALA A 52 -6.46 -4.93 -15.31
C ALA A 52 -6.54 -3.44 -15.66
N HIS A 53 -6.27 -2.54 -14.71
CA HIS A 53 -6.62 -1.12 -14.85
C HIS A 53 -5.45 -0.14 -14.67
N ALA A 54 -4.22 -0.59 -14.38
CA ALA A 54 -3.07 0.30 -14.21
C ALA A 54 -2.82 1.17 -15.46
N GLN A 55 -2.97 0.59 -16.65
CA GLN A 55 -2.82 1.31 -17.92
C GLN A 55 -3.98 2.27 -18.21
N GLU A 56 -5.10 2.13 -17.51
CA GLU A 56 -6.26 3.02 -17.60
C GLU A 56 -6.22 4.14 -16.54
N GLY A 57 -5.15 4.19 -15.74
CA GLY A 57 -4.92 5.25 -14.75
C GLY A 57 -5.33 4.90 -13.32
N LEU A 58 -5.56 3.62 -13.00
CA LEU A 58 -5.66 3.16 -11.61
C LEU A 58 -4.27 3.04 -10.97
N GLU A 59 -4.12 3.52 -9.74
CA GLU A 59 -2.98 3.24 -8.88
C GLU A 59 -3.44 2.67 -7.54
N ILE A 60 -2.81 1.58 -7.08
CA ILE A 60 -3.07 1.02 -5.76
C ILE A 60 -1.88 1.34 -4.85
N LEU A 61 -2.12 1.96 -3.70
CA LEU A 61 -1.07 2.32 -2.74
C LEU A 61 -1.27 1.51 -1.46
N GLY A 62 -0.36 0.58 -1.18
CA GLY A 62 -0.40 -0.27 0.00
C GLY A 62 0.36 0.31 1.19
N PHE A 63 -0.33 0.44 2.33
CA PHE A 63 0.19 0.97 3.58
C PHE A 63 0.10 -0.08 4.70
N PRO A 64 1.18 -0.81 4.97
CA PRO A 64 1.21 -1.78 6.06
C PRO A 64 0.87 -1.10 7.40
N CYS A 65 0.08 -1.74 8.25
CA CYS A 65 -0.33 -1.19 9.54
C CYS A 65 -0.45 -2.28 10.60
N ASN A 66 0.14 -2.04 11.77
CA ASN A 66 0.17 -3.01 12.88
C ASN A 66 -0.89 -2.75 13.97
N GLN A 67 -1.68 -1.69 13.85
CA GLN A 67 -2.67 -1.31 14.88
C GLN A 67 -3.85 -2.30 14.97
N PHE A 68 -4.06 -3.12 13.95
CA PHE A 68 -5.12 -4.12 13.91
C PHE A 68 -4.63 -5.46 14.42
N ALA A 69 -4.82 -5.72 15.72
CA ALA A 69 -4.48 -6.97 16.39
C ALA A 69 -3.01 -7.45 16.20
N GLY A 70 -2.08 -6.52 15.91
CA GLY A 70 -0.67 -6.86 15.74
C GLY A 70 -0.37 -7.72 14.50
N GLN A 71 -1.18 -7.61 13.45
CA GLN A 71 -1.12 -8.48 12.27
C GLN A 71 -0.05 -8.09 11.24
N GLU A 72 0.73 -7.03 11.49
CA GLU A 72 1.87 -6.61 10.66
C GLU A 72 3.14 -6.38 11.49
N PRO A 73 3.65 -7.43 12.19
CA PRO A 73 4.76 -7.28 13.14
C PRO A 73 6.13 -7.12 12.45
N GLY A 74 6.24 -7.51 11.17
CA GLY A 74 7.51 -7.51 10.42
C GLY A 74 8.06 -6.12 10.15
N ASP A 75 9.34 -6.06 9.80
CA ASP A 75 9.98 -4.86 9.28
C ASP A 75 9.71 -4.66 7.78
N ALA A 76 10.27 -3.60 7.20
CA ALA A 76 10.03 -3.27 5.80
C ALA A 76 10.52 -4.38 4.83
N SER A 77 11.63 -5.04 5.15
CA SER A 77 12.18 -6.13 4.32
C SER A 77 11.31 -7.38 4.43
N ASP A 78 10.84 -7.70 5.65
CA ASP A 78 9.92 -8.82 5.88
C ASP A 78 8.62 -8.63 5.08
N ILE A 79 8.06 -7.42 5.13
CA ILE A 79 6.82 -7.07 4.42
C ILE A 79 7.01 -7.15 2.90
N GLN A 80 8.09 -6.56 2.38
CA GLN A 80 8.38 -6.59 0.94
C GLN A 80 8.53 -8.04 0.44
N GLY A 81 9.32 -8.85 1.15
CA GLY A 81 9.51 -10.25 0.83
C GLY A 81 8.19 -11.03 0.88
N PHE A 82 7.37 -10.79 1.90
CA PHE A 82 6.08 -11.45 2.04
C PHE A 82 5.14 -11.15 0.85
N CYS A 83 4.94 -9.88 0.50
CA CYS A 83 4.05 -9.46 -0.58
C CYS A 83 4.54 -9.97 -1.94
N GLN A 84 5.85 -9.92 -2.20
CA GLN A 84 6.41 -10.35 -3.48
C GLN A 84 6.38 -11.88 -3.63
N VAL A 85 6.87 -12.62 -2.63
CA VAL A 85 7.03 -14.08 -2.72
C VAL A 85 5.68 -14.79 -2.73
N ASN A 86 4.71 -14.33 -1.94
CA ASN A 86 3.46 -15.05 -1.77
C ASN A 86 2.34 -14.58 -2.72
N TYR A 87 2.39 -13.32 -3.18
CA TYR A 87 1.29 -12.71 -3.91
C TYR A 87 1.69 -12.01 -5.22
N GLY A 88 3.00 -11.90 -5.50
CA GLY A 88 3.48 -11.24 -6.72
C GLY A 88 3.06 -9.78 -6.83
N VAL A 89 2.87 -9.09 -5.69
CA VAL A 89 2.44 -7.69 -5.66
C VAL A 89 3.40 -6.81 -6.45
N THR A 90 2.86 -6.04 -7.41
CA THR A 90 3.64 -5.09 -8.23
C THR A 90 3.20 -3.64 -8.06
N PHE A 91 2.09 -3.38 -7.37
CA PHE A 91 1.70 -2.02 -7.01
C PHE A 91 2.59 -1.46 -5.88
N PRO A 92 2.73 -0.12 -5.77
CA PRO A 92 3.56 0.52 -4.75
C PRO A 92 3.18 0.13 -3.31
N MET A 93 4.21 -0.23 -2.53
CA MET A 93 4.10 -0.50 -1.10
C MET A 93 4.98 0.48 -0.33
N TYR A 94 4.42 1.04 0.74
CA TYR A 94 5.09 2.05 1.57
C TYR A 94 5.52 1.50 2.91
N ALA A 95 6.33 2.29 3.61
CA ALA A 95 6.70 2.05 4.98
C ALA A 95 5.45 1.89 5.85
N LYS A 96 5.60 1.08 6.90
CA LYS A 96 4.54 0.85 7.88
C LYS A 96 4.14 2.16 8.54
N ILE A 97 2.84 2.44 8.59
CA ILE A 97 2.29 3.64 9.22
C ILE A 97 1.17 3.27 10.19
N ASP A 98 0.90 4.18 11.11
CA ASP A 98 -0.33 4.19 11.90
C ASP A 98 -1.43 4.90 11.10
N VAL A 99 -2.62 4.32 11.10
CA VAL A 99 -3.79 4.84 10.35
C VAL A 99 -4.89 5.37 11.27
N ASN A 100 -4.87 4.96 12.54
CA ASN A 100 -5.70 5.49 13.62
C ASN A 100 -4.85 6.37 14.55
N GLY A 101 -5.50 7.36 15.18
CA GLY A 101 -4.92 8.12 16.29
C GLY A 101 -5.27 7.50 17.66
N ASP A 102 -4.91 8.21 18.72
CA ASP A 102 -5.36 7.96 20.09
C ASP A 102 -6.77 8.52 20.36
#